data_AF-A0AAW2T5P9-F1
#
_entry.id   AF-A0AAW2T5P9-F1
#
_cell.length_a   1.000
_cell.length_b   1.000
_cell.length_c   1.000
_cell.angle_alpha   90.00
_cell.angle_beta   90.00
_cell.angle_gamma   90.00
#
_symmetry.space_group_name_H-M   'P 1'
#
loop_
_entity.id
_entity.type
_entity.pdbx_description
1 polymer ?
#
loop_
_entity_poly.entity_id
_entity_poly.type
_entity_poly.pdbx_seq_one_letter_code
_entity_poly.pdbx_strand_id
1 'polypeptide(L)'
;MGFVISGSYHWVAAGKQPDLEKHVGVGGYGYPALVALNLKKKAYAPLKSAFERDHIIEFVKEAGRGGKGNLPLEGSPEIVKTEPWDGKDGHIIEEDEFSLDELMGDDNGSKDEL
;
A
#
# COMPACT_ATOMS: atom_id res chain seq x y z
N MET A 1 25.58 21.80 -15.40
CA MET A 1 25.09 20.57 -16.08
C MET A 1 24.00 19.97 -15.19
N GLY A 2 22.74 20.34 -15.42
CA GLY A 2 21.62 19.84 -14.60
C GLY A 2 21.05 18.56 -15.20
N PHE A 3 21.19 17.43 -14.50
CA PHE A 3 20.48 16.20 -14.86
C PHE A 3 19.01 16.38 -14.43
N VAL A 4 18.10 16.48 -15.40
CA VAL A 4 16.66 16.42 -15.14
C VAL A 4 16.30 14.96 -14.90
N ILE A 5 15.82 14.66 -13.70
CA ILE A 5 15.23 13.36 -13.37
C ILE A 5 13.79 13.40 -13.90
N SER A 6 13.54 12.79 -15.06
CA SER A 6 12.18 12.62 -15.57
C SER A 6 11.52 11.48 -14.78
N GLY A 7 10.71 11.82 -13.79
CA GLY A 7 9.91 10.89 -13.01
C GLY A 7 8.44 11.28 -13.10
N SER A 8 7.55 10.31 -13.29
CA SER A 8 6.10 10.48 -13.24
C SER A 8 5.56 9.89 -11.95
N TYR A 9 4.60 10.56 -11.33
CA TYR A 9 3.93 10.08 -10.13
C TYR A 9 2.53 9.60 -10.51
N HIS A 10 2.13 8.46 -9.96
CA HIS A 10 0.79 7.91 -10.15
C HIS A 10 0.22 7.54 -8.79
N TRP A 11 -1.07 7.77 -8.63
CA TRP A 11 -1.84 7.33 -7.47
C TRP A 11 -2.77 6.21 -7.88
N VAL A 12 -2.87 5.20 -7.03
CA VAL A 12 -3.73 4.04 -7.21
C VAL A 12 -4.47 3.83 -5.90
N ALA A 13 -5.79 3.72 -5.96
CA ALA A 13 -6.59 3.39 -4.79
C ALA A 13 -6.32 1.95 -4.36
N ALA A 14 -6.23 1.73 -3.05
CA ALA A 14 -6.00 0.42 -2.44
C ALA A 14 -6.97 -0.63 -3.00
N GLY A 15 -6.45 -1.80 -3.38
CA GLY A 15 -7.26 -2.93 -3.86
C GLY A 15 -7.85 -2.76 -5.27
N LYS A 16 -7.66 -1.62 -5.93
CA LYS A 16 -8.12 -1.41 -7.32
C LYS A 16 -7.17 -2.00 -8.37
N GLN A 17 -5.93 -2.31 -8.00
CA GLN A 17 -4.92 -2.92 -8.89
C GLN A 17 -4.23 -4.09 -8.18
N PRO A 18 -4.94 -5.20 -7.92
CA PRO A 18 -4.44 -6.29 -7.08
C PRO A 18 -3.18 -6.97 -7.66
N ASP A 19 -3.10 -7.08 -8.99
CA ASP A 19 -1.94 -7.68 -9.65
C ASP A 19 -0.70 -6.80 -9.49
N LEU A 20 -0.82 -5.48 -9.72
CA LEU A 20 0.26 -4.52 -9.47
C LEU A 20 0.71 -4.57 -8.01
N GLU A 21 -0.23 -4.51 -7.06
CA GLU A 21 0.06 -4.51 -5.62
C GLU A 21 0.84 -5.75 -5.20
N LYS A 22 0.44 -6.93 -5.68
CA LYS A 22 1.15 -8.19 -5.46
C LYS A 22 2.58 -8.16 -6.01
N HIS A 23 2.77 -7.63 -7.21
CA HIS A 23 4.09 -7.55 -7.85
C HIS A 23 5.07 -6.64 -7.10
N VAL A 24 4.56 -5.59 -6.44
CA VAL A 24 5.39 -4.66 -5.65
C VAL A 24 5.36 -4.94 -4.13
N GLY A 25 4.72 -6.02 -3.71
CA GLY A 25 4.64 -6.42 -2.30
C GLY A 25 3.84 -5.46 -1.41
N VAL A 26 2.85 -4.78 -1.99
CA VAL A 26 1.90 -3.90 -1.28
C VAL A 26 0.66 -4.69 -0.88
N GLY A 27 0.06 -4.36 0.27
CA GLY A 27 -1.12 -5.02 0.83
C GLY A 27 -0.89 -5.69 2.18
N GLY A 28 0.36 -6.07 2.49
CA GLY A 28 0.72 -6.66 3.80
C GLY A 28 1.06 -5.64 4.90
N TYR A 29 1.56 -4.46 4.54
CA TYR A 29 2.03 -3.43 5.47
C TYR A 29 0.96 -2.35 5.80
N GLY A 30 -0.23 -2.45 5.20
CA GLY A 30 -1.26 -1.42 5.27
C GLY A 30 -1.05 -0.26 4.29
N TYR A 31 -2.04 0.61 4.20
CA TYR A 31 -2.06 1.81 3.36
C TYR A 31 -2.02 3.07 4.25
N PRO A 32 -1.44 4.19 3.78
CA PRO A 32 -0.86 4.42 2.46
C PRO A 32 0.52 3.76 2.28
N ALA A 33 0.78 3.24 1.07
CA ALA A 33 2.06 2.64 0.69
C ALA A 33 2.69 3.41 -0.48
N LEU A 34 4.02 3.57 -0.45
CA LEU A 34 4.77 4.21 -1.52
C LEU A 34 5.81 3.24 -2.09
N VAL A 35 5.88 3.16 -3.41
CA VAL A 35 6.85 2.31 -4.11
C VAL A 35 7.50 3.10 -5.24
N ALA A 36 8.82 3.04 -5.33
CA ALA A 36 9.57 3.51 -6.49
C ALA A 36 9.68 2.36 -7.50
N LEU A 37 9.23 2.59 -8.74
CA LEU A 37 9.21 1.58 -9.81
C LEU A 37 10.12 1.97 -10.97
N ASN A 38 10.94 1.04 -11.44
CA ASN A 38 11.75 1.20 -12.63
C ASN A 38 11.48 0.04 -13.61
N LEU A 39 10.55 0.26 -14.54
CA LEU A 39 10.17 -0.73 -15.55
C LEU A 39 11.31 -1.10 -16.51
N LYS A 40 12.19 -0.14 -16.84
CA LYS A 40 13.35 -0.39 -17.72
C LYS A 40 14.35 -1.35 -17.09
N LYS A 41 14.56 -1.21 -15.77
CA LYS A 41 15.44 -2.09 -14.99
C LYS A 41 14.71 -3.29 -14.39
N LYS A 42 13.39 -3.40 -14.58
CA LYS A 42 12.53 -4.39 -13.90
C LYS A 42 12.84 -4.49 -12.41
N ALA A 43 12.84 -3.34 -11.73
CA ALA A 43 13.15 -3.26 -10.32
C ALA A 43 12.18 -2.32 -9.61
N TYR A 44 11.90 -2.59 -8.34
CA TYR A 44 11.11 -1.72 -7.50
C TYR A 44 11.74 -1.58 -6.10
N ALA A 45 11.36 -0.56 -5.36
CA ALA A 45 11.74 -0.38 -3.97
C ALA A 45 10.54 0.14 -3.19
N PRO A 46 10.03 -0.60 -2.18
CA PRO A 46 8.98 -0.09 -1.31
C PRO A 46 9.57 0.83 -0.24
N LEU A 47 8.78 1.82 0.20
CA LEU A 47 9.06 2.59 1.40
C LEU A 47 8.87 1.67 2.62
N LYS A 48 9.95 1.41 3.37
CA LYS A 48 9.93 0.53 4.56
C LYS A 48 9.88 1.29 5.89
N SER A 49 9.76 2.61 5.84
CA SER A 49 9.68 3.51 7.00
C SER A 49 8.28 4.11 7.13
N ALA A 50 8.04 4.88 8.20
CA ALA A 50 6.80 5.62 8.37
C ALA A 50 6.50 6.53 7.17
N PHE A 51 5.21 6.66 6.85
CA PHE A 51 4.72 7.54 5.78
C PHE A 51 4.73 9.00 6.27
N GLU A 52 5.93 9.54 6.46
CA GLU A 52 6.15 10.91 6.93
C GLU A 52 6.95 11.71 5.91
N ARG A 53 6.75 13.02 5.91
CA ARG A 53 7.35 13.94 4.92
C ARG A 53 8.85 13.73 4.76
N ASP A 54 9.60 13.71 5.87
CA ASP A 54 11.06 13.64 5.84
C ASP A 54 11.54 12.28 5.31
N HIS A 55 10.89 11.19 5.71
CA HIS A 55 11.17 9.85 5.21
C HIS A 55 10.87 9.71 3.72
N ILE A 56 9.75 10.29 3.24
CA ILE A 56 9.39 10.28 1.82
C ILE A 56 10.41 11.08 1.01
N ILE A 57 10.84 12.25 1.48
CA ILE A 57 11.83 13.08 0.78
C ILE A 57 13.15 12.31 0.61
N GLU A 58 13.66 11.70 1.68
CA GLU A 58 14.90 10.92 1.61
C GLU A 58 14.75 9.69 0.72
N PHE A 59 13.61 8.99 0.80
CA PHE A 59 13.31 7.85 -0.04
C PHE A 59 13.33 8.21 -1.54
N VAL A 60 12.66 9.30 -1.94
CA VAL A 60 12.61 9.74 -3.35
C VAL A 60 14.00 10.16 -3.84
N LYS A 61 14.79 10.85 -3.02
CA LYS A 61 16.19 11.21 -3.36
C LYS A 61 17.04 9.96 -3.61
N GLU A 62 16.98 8.98 -2.73
CA GLU A 62 17.75 7.74 -2.86
C GLU A 62 17.27 6.93 -4.07
N ALA A 63 15.96 6.78 -4.26
CA ALA A 63 15.39 6.10 -5.42
C ALA A 63 15.84 6.74 -6.75
N GLY A 64 15.89 8.08 -6.81
CA GLY A 64 16.38 8.82 -7.98
C GLY A 64 17.87 8.56 -8.31
N ARG A 65 18.69 8.21 -7.32
CA ARG A 65 20.11 7.85 -7.48
C ARG A 65 20.34 6.38 -7.79
N GLY A 66 19.27 5.60 -7.96
CA GLY A 66 19.34 4.16 -8.18
C GLY A 66 18.93 3.32 -6.98
N GLY A 67 18.58 3.93 -5.85
CA GLY A 67 18.01 3.29 -4.67
C GLY A 67 18.98 2.39 -3.91
N LYS A 68 18.69 2.17 -2.64
CA LYS A 68 19.21 1.04 -1.86
C LYS A 68 18.05 0.09 -1.58
N GLY A 69 18.28 -1.21 -1.68
CA GLY A 69 17.27 -2.23 -1.36
C GLY A 69 16.23 -2.46 -2.47
N ASN A 70 16.62 -2.26 -3.72
CA ASN A 70 15.82 -2.59 -4.90
C ASN A 70 15.57 -4.10 -4.94
N LEU A 71 14.33 -4.47 -5.20
CA LEU A 71 13.89 -5.83 -5.42
C LEU A 71 13.62 -6.05 -6.92
N PRO A 72 13.87 -7.27 -7.43
CA PRO A 72 13.52 -7.60 -8.80
C PRO A 72 11.99 -7.55 -8.96
N LEU A 73 11.54 -6.91 -10.05
CA LEU A 73 10.15 -6.98 -10.48
C LEU A 73 10.00 -8.24 -11.35
N GLU A 74 9.32 -9.24 -10.82
CA GLU A 74 8.97 -10.44 -11.55
C GLU A 74 7.89 -10.12 -12.58
N GLY A 75 8.02 -10.61 -13.82
CA GLY A 75 7.01 -10.41 -14.86
C GLY A 75 6.69 -8.95 -15.23
N SER A 76 5.49 -8.74 -15.73
CA SER A 76 4.93 -7.42 -16.06
C SER A 76 3.54 -7.35 -15.44
N PRO A 77 3.26 -6.40 -14.54
CA PRO A 77 1.95 -6.30 -13.92
C PRO A 77 0.90 -5.91 -14.96
N GLU A 78 -0.27 -6.54 -14.90
CA GLU A 78 -1.41 -6.15 -15.72
C GLU A 78 -2.18 -5.00 -15.03
N ILE A 79 -2.38 -3.91 -15.78
CA ILE A 79 -3.15 -2.76 -15.30
C ILE A 79 -4.60 -2.92 -15.75
N VAL A 80 -5.50 -3.12 -14.79
CA VAL A 80 -6.94 -3.22 -15.09
C VAL A 80 -7.53 -1.82 -15.26
N LYS A 81 -8.53 -1.69 -16.14
CA LYS A 81 -9.23 -0.42 -16.31
C LYS A 81 -10.17 -0.21 -15.13
N THR A 82 -9.88 0.79 -14.31
CA THR A 82 -10.71 1.17 -13.17
C THR A 82 -11.51 2.42 -13.48
N GLU A 83 -12.59 2.62 -12.74
CA GLU A 83 -13.30 3.89 -12.76
C GLU A 83 -12.36 5.02 -12.31
N PRO A 84 -12.42 6.20 -12.96
CA PRO A 84 -11.66 7.35 -12.53
C PRO A 84 -12.11 7.78 -11.13
N TRP A 85 -11.14 8.19 -10.32
CA TRP A 85 -11.40 8.71 -8.98
C TRP A 85 -12.24 10.00 -9.06
N ASP A 86 -13.32 10.10 -8.28
CA ASP A 86 -14.28 11.23 -8.32
C ASP A 86 -13.71 12.55 -7.75
N GLY A 87 -12.59 12.47 -7.01
CA GLY A 87 -11.91 13.63 -6.42
C GLY A 87 -12.15 13.79 -4.92
N LYS A 88 -13.11 13.08 -4.34
CA LYS A 88 -13.43 13.13 -2.91
C LYS A 88 -12.71 12.04 -2.13
N ASP A 89 -12.57 12.26 -0.82
CA ASP A 89 -12.12 11.23 0.10
C ASP A 89 -12.97 9.95 -0.03
N GLY A 90 -12.33 8.80 0.22
CA GLY A 90 -13.06 7.55 0.34
C GLY A 90 -14.14 7.70 1.40
N HIS A 91 -15.37 7.29 1.10
CA HIS A 91 -16.39 7.20 2.14
C HIS A 91 -15.83 6.31 3.25
N ILE A 92 -15.85 6.80 4.48
CA ILE A 92 -15.71 5.96 5.66
C ILE A 92 -16.83 4.94 5.48
N ILE A 93 -16.46 3.71 5.13
CA ILE A 93 -17.35 2.58 5.35
C ILE A 93 -17.51 2.63 6.86
N GLU A 94 -18.69 3.04 7.34
CA GLU A 94 -19.04 2.80 8.74
C GLU A 94 -18.83 1.30 8.90
N GLU A 95 -17.73 0.91 9.56
CA GLU A 95 -17.62 -0.44 10.05
C GLU A 95 -18.85 -0.58 10.94
N ASP A 96 -19.81 -1.42 10.52
CA ASP A 96 -20.96 -1.80 11.35
C ASP A 96 -20.42 -1.94 12.77
N GLU A 97 -20.89 -1.06 13.67
CA GLU A 97 -20.42 -1.01 15.05
C GLU A 97 -20.43 -2.44 15.59
N PHE A 98 -19.24 -3.05 15.70
CA PHE A 98 -19.10 -4.39 16.27
C PHE A 98 -19.66 -4.27 17.68
N SER A 99 -20.90 -4.73 17.87
CA SER A 99 -21.59 -4.56 19.13
C SER A 99 -20.84 -5.40 20.15
N LEU A 100 -20.31 -4.74 21.19
CA LEU A 100 -19.59 -5.38 22.29
C LEU A 100 -20.41 -6.50 22.97
N ASP A 101 -21.73 -6.46 22.80
CA ASP A 101 -22.70 -7.48 23.21
C ASP A 101 -22.52 -8.81 22.46
N GLU A 102 -22.13 -8.80 21.17
CA GLU A 102 -21.87 -10.02 20.39
C GLU A 102 -20.52 -10.66 20.78
N LEU A 103 -19.56 -9.85 21.28
CA LEU A 103 -18.28 -10.32 21.81
C LEU A 103 -18.38 -10.84 23.26
N MET A 104 -19.29 -10.29 24.07
CA MET A 104 -19.59 -10.75 25.44
C MET A 104 -20.79 -11.70 25.52
N GLY A 105 -21.42 -12.01 24.38
CA GLY A 105 -22.59 -12.86 24.26
C GLY A 105 -22.23 -14.33 24.33
N ASP A 106 -22.39 -14.89 25.53
CA ASP A 106 -22.34 -16.31 25.91
C ASP A 106 -21.01 -16.87 26.44
N ASP A 107 -20.60 -16.39 27.63
CA ASP A 107 -19.90 -17.21 28.63
C ASP A 107 -20.87 -17.65 29.74
N ASN A 108 -21.95 -18.36 29.38
CA ASN A 108 -22.78 -19.08 30.36
C ASN A 108 -22.84 -20.58 30.04
N GLY A 109 -21.73 -21.11 29.56
CA GLY A 109 -21.45 -22.54 29.48
C GLY A 109 -21.13 -23.12 30.86
N SER A 110 -22.16 -23.56 31.58
CA SER A 110 -22.15 -24.70 32.53
C SER A 110 -20.88 -24.89 33.38
N LYS A 111 -20.81 -24.25 34.55
CA LYS A 111 -19.90 -24.67 35.63
C LYS A 111 -20.65 -25.56 36.62
N ASP A 112 -20.57 -26.86 36.36
CA ASP A 112 -20.97 -27.95 37.24
C ASP A 112 -20.00 -28.00 38.42
N GLU A 113 -20.40 -27.61 39.65
CA GLU A 113 -19.82 -28.10 40.92
C GLU A 113 -20.83 -27.93 42.09
N LEU A 114 -21.13 -29.07 42.74
CA LEU A 114 -21.87 -29.38 44.00
C LEU A 114 -23.42 -29.40 44.03
#